data_AF-A0A7R9XLU8-F1
#
_entry.id   AF-A0A7R9XLU8-F1
#
_cell.length_a   1.000
_cell.length_b   1.000
_cell.length_c   1.000
_cell.angle_alpha   90.00
_cell.angle_beta   90.00
_cell.angle_gamma   90.00
#
_symmetry.space_group_name_H-M   'P 1'
#
loop_
_entity.id
_entity.type
_entity.pdbx_description
1 polymer ?
#
loop_
_entity_poly.entity_id
_entity_poly.type
_entity_poly.pdbx_seq_one_letter_code
_entity_poly.pdbx_strand_id
1 'polypeptide(L)'
;SLVPKGGLLEHLFSINDQTMPLIKEEYSKWKFDDLGLPYPLEVRGFDGKEFFPDYPYREDGLLVWAAMVDFVKDYVTLYYASDEEIVSDSEIQQWYYEALQVGHSGLVEAGTLQIPELVTRDALSKVLVYLLWNFSAQNTAMTRPSYEAYGFPPNRPTMLQRAPPRVKGACTEVTFLEMMPDKGTSATVAGFMHWRSERTAFAAPLLGPQMEDHFLDPDALDCFDRFQTSLKLVQKVIEGRNDRRGAPYMWMLPSMITTGLVH
;
A
#
# COMPACT_ATOMS: atom_id res chain seq x y z
N SER A 1 -16.53 -7.79 12.10
CA SER A 1 -16.86 -6.56 12.84
C SER A 1 -16.70 -5.28 12.00
N LEU A 2 -15.70 -5.19 11.10
CA LEU A 2 -15.46 -3.97 10.31
C LEU A 2 -16.28 -3.90 9.00
N VAL A 3 -16.05 -4.85 8.08
CA VAL A 3 -16.60 -4.83 6.70
C VAL A 3 -17.95 -5.54 6.51
N PRO A 4 -18.25 -6.69 7.17
CA PRO A 4 -19.50 -7.41 6.93
C PRO A 4 -20.74 -6.56 7.20
N LYS A 5 -21.89 -6.99 6.66
CA LYS A 5 -23.19 -6.33 6.87
C LYS A 5 -23.43 -5.96 8.33
N GLY A 6 -23.79 -4.71 8.59
CA GLY A 6 -23.96 -4.12 9.92
C GLY A 6 -22.65 -3.80 10.64
N GLY A 7 -21.51 -3.99 9.99
CA GLY A 7 -20.17 -3.69 10.52
C GLY A 7 -19.86 -2.19 10.54
N LEU A 8 -18.75 -1.85 11.20
CA LEU A 8 -18.37 -0.46 11.46
C LEU A 8 -18.29 0.40 10.19
N LEU A 9 -17.77 -0.12 9.07
CA LEU A 9 -17.58 0.70 7.86
C LEU A 9 -18.90 1.16 7.23
N GLU A 10 -19.97 0.35 7.30
CA GLU A 10 -21.29 0.74 6.76
C GLU A 10 -21.89 1.94 7.51
N HIS A 11 -21.51 2.14 8.77
CA HIS A 11 -21.98 3.26 9.60
C HIS A 11 -21.11 4.51 9.50
N LEU A 12 -19.83 4.35 9.12
CA LEU A 12 -18.87 5.46 9.10
C LEU A 12 -18.68 6.10 7.72
N PHE A 13 -19.07 5.43 6.64
CA PHE A 13 -18.85 5.89 5.27
C PHE A 13 -20.16 6.04 4.51
N SER A 14 -20.24 7.05 3.63
CA SER A 14 -21.42 7.27 2.76
C SER A 14 -21.75 6.09 1.84
N ILE A 15 -20.79 5.19 1.60
CA ILE A 15 -20.96 3.99 0.78
C ILE A 15 -21.84 2.94 1.49
N ASN A 16 -22.07 3.06 2.80
CA ASN A 16 -23.06 2.29 3.57
C ASN A 16 -23.10 0.78 3.21
N ASP A 17 -24.29 0.23 2.96
CA ASP A 17 -24.51 -1.17 2.59
C ASP A 17 -24.00 -1.52 1.17
N GLN A 18 -23.58 -0.52 0.39
CA GLN A 18 -22.92 -0.69 -0.90
C GLN A 18 -21.42 -0.97 -0.78
N THR A 19 -20.85 -1.04 0.43
CA THR A 19 -19.40 -1.25 0.64
C THR A 19 -18.92 -2.53 -0.05
N MET A 20 -19.60 -3.67 0.18
CA MET A 20 -19.24 -4.94 -0.44
C MET A 20 -19.50 -4.97 -1.96
N PRO A 21 -20.65 -4.50 -2.48
CA PRO A 21 -20.86 -4.33 -3.91
C PRO A 21 -19.76 -3.52 -4.60
N LEU A 22 -19.35 -2.38 -4.02
CA LEU A 22 -18.30 -1.54 -4.59
C LEU A 22 -16.94 -2.26 -4.59
N ILE A 23 -16.56 -2.92 -3.48
CA ILE A 23 -15.33 -3.71 -3.42
C ILE A 23 -15.32 -4.79 -4.50
N LYS A 24 -16.45 -5.49 -4.71
CA LYS A 24 -16.58 -6.51 -5.76
C LYS A 24 -16.45 -5.91 -7.16
N GLU A 25 -17.06 -4.75 -7.40
CA GLU A 25 -16.95 -4.06 -8.70
C GLU A 25 -15.50 -3.66 -8.99
N GLU A 26 -14.84 -3.01 -8.04
CA GLU A 26 -13.44 -2.58 -8.19
C GLU A 26 -12.48 -3.76 -8.33
N TYR A 27 -12.69 -4.82 -7.55
CA TYR A 27 -11.89 -6.04 -7.65
C TYR A 27 -12.03 -6.73 -9.01
N SER A 28 -13.19 -6.64 -9.67
CA SER A 28 -13.36 -7.22 -11.02
C SER A 28 -12.55 -6.51 -12.11
N LYS A 29 -12.10 -5.28 -11.85
CA LYS A 29 -11.27 -4.46 -12.74
C LYS A 29 -9.77 -4.55 -12.41
N TRP A 30 -9.43 -5.12 -11.26
CA TRP A 30 -8.07 -5.15 -10.72
C TRP A 30 -7.12 -5.95 -11.62
N LYS A 31 -5.91 -5.44 -11.76
CA LYS A 31 -4.80 -6.10 -12.46
C LYS A 31 -3.63 -6.29 -11.51
N PHE A 32 -2.82 -7.32 -11.74
CA PHE A 32 -1.64 -7.54 -10.90
C PHE A 32 -0.68 -6.36 -10.91
N ASP A 33 -0.52 -5.71 -12.07
CA ASP A 33 0.34 -4.53 -12.23
C ASP A 33 -0.11 -3.31 -11.43
N ASP A 34 -1.36 -3.28 -10.95
CA ASP A 34 -1.85 -2.23 -10.06
C ASP A 34 -1.21 -2.30 -8.65
N LEU A 35 -0.62 -3.45 -8.29
CA LEU A 35 0.11 -3.62 -7.03
C LEU A 35 1.51 -2.97 -7.08
N GLY A 36 2.09 -2.78 -8.25
CA GLY A 36 3.40 -2.13 -8.36
C GLY A 36 3.32 -0.63 -8.09
N LEU A 37 4.45 0.02 -7.80
CA LEU A 37 4.51 1.49 -7.77
C LEU A 37 4.63 2.11 -9.17
N PRO A 38 5.52 1.65 -10.08
CA PRO A 38 5.78 2.36 -11.33
C PRO A 38 4.58 2.36 -12.28
N TYR A 39 3.95 1.20 -12.48
CA TYR A 39 2.87 1.06 -13.47
C TYR A 39 1.66 1.97 -13.16
N PRO A 40 1.12 2.02 -11.93
CA PRO A 40 0.04 2.97 -11.60
C PRO A 40 0.42 4.43 -11.77
N LEU A 41 1.69 4.80 -11.60
CA LEU A 41 2.13 6.18 -11.84
C LEU A 41 2.08 6.50 -13.34
N GLU A 42 2.61 5.62 -14.17
CA GLU A 42 2.64 5.77 -15.63
C GLU A 42 1.24 5.85 -16.23
N VAL A 43 0.36 4.88 -15.95
CA VAL A 43 -1.00 4.85 -16.56
C VAL A 43 -1.89 6.01 -16.11
N ARG A 44 -1.54 6.68 -15.00
CA ARG A 44 -2.21 7.89 -14.52
C ARG A 44 -1.52 9.19 -14.95
N GLY A 45 -0.38 9.12 -15.65
CA GLY A 45 0.38 10.28 -16.12
C GLY A 45 1.15 11.02 -15.00
N PHE A 46 1.53 10.31 -13.94
CA PHE A 46 2.24 10.85 -12.78
C PHE A 46 3.71 10.42 -12.71
N ASP A 47 4.21 9.63 -13.64
CA ASP A 47 5.62 9.20 -13.72
C ASP A 47 6.57 10.38 -14.05
N GLY A 48 6.11 11.35 -14.83
CA GLY A 48 6.89 12.53 -15.23
C GLY A 48 7.04 13.62 -14.17
N LYS A 49 8.27 14.12 -13.96
CA LYS A 49 8.54 15.27 -13.08
C LYS A 49 8.13 16.63 -13.67
N GLU A 50 7.91 16.66 -14.97
CA GLU A 50 7.63 17.88 -15.74
C GLU A 50 6.34 18.55 -15.30
N PHE A 51 5.29 17.74 -15.06
CA PHE A 51 3.96 18.20 -14.71
C PHE A 51 3.71 18.23 -13.19
N PHE A 52 4.41 17.37 -12.45
CA PHE A 52 4.25 17.24 -10.99
C PHE A 52 5.61 17.22 -10.30
N PRO A 53 6.32 18.36 -10.23
CA PRO A 53 7.68 18.41 -9.69
C PRO A 53 7.73 18.10 -8.19
N ASP A 54 6.68 18.44 -7.44
CA ASP A 54 6.56 18.16 -6.00
C ASP A 54 5.58 17.01 -5.77
N TYR A 55 6.07 15.77 -5.93
CA TYR A 55 5.29 14.57 -5.64
C TYR A 55 6.08 13.59 -4.74
N PRO A 56 6.15 13.85 -3.43
CA PRO A 56 6.98 13.08 -2.48
C PRO A 56 6.72 11.57 -2.49
N TYR A 57 5.45 11.14 -2.49
CA TYR A 57 5.09 9.71 -2.54
C TYR A 57 5.74 9.00 -3.73
N ARG A 58 5.73 9.62 -4.92
CA ARG A 58 6.40 9.07 -6.11
C ARG A 58 7.92 9.08 -5.94
N GLU A 59 8.48 10.24 -5.64
CA GLU A 59 9.93 10.40 -5.69
C GLU A 59 10.67 9.61 -4.61
N ASP A 60 10.08 9.51 -3.43
CA ASP A 60 10.62 8.78 -2.29
C ASP A 60 10.26 7.30 -2.43
N GLY A 61 9.02 7.00 -2.84
CA GLY A 61 8.57 5.63 -3.09
C GLY A 61 9.36 4.91 -4.18
N LEU A 62 9.74 5.58 -5.28
CA LEU A 62 10.53 4.97 -6.35
C LEU A 62 11.95 4.60 -5.90
N LEU A 63 12.52 5.32 -4.93
CA LEU A 63 13.81 4.96 -4.33
C LEU A 63 13.71 3.70 -3.48
N VAL A 64 12.67 3.62 -2.65
CA VAL A 64 12.38 2.42 -1.84
C VAL A 64 12.06 1.23 -2.72
N TRP A 65 11.22 1.42 -3.74
CA TRP A 65 10.86 0.42 -4.73
C TRP A 65 12.10 -0.16 -5.42
N ALA A 66 13.02 0.69 -5.89
CA ALA A 66 14.25 0.24 -6.53
C ALA A 66 15.09 -0.63 -5.59
N ALA A 67 15.27 -0.22 -4.33
CA ALA A 67 15.99 -1.02 -3.34
C ALA A 67 15.34 -2.39 -3.09
N MET A 68 14.00 -2.45 -3.07
CA MET A 68 13.26 -3.71 -2.93
C MET A 68 13.40 -4.60 -4.17
N VAL A 69 13.38 -4.03 -5.37
CA VAL A 69 13.62 -4.77 -6.62
C VAL A 69 15.00 -5.41 -6.62
N ASP A 70 16.04 -4.65 -6.27
CA ASP A 70 17.41 -5.14 -6.24
C ASP A 70 17.57 -6.27 -5.20
N PHE A 71 17.03 -6.07 -3.98
CA PHE A 71 17.04 -7.09 -2.94
C PHE A 71 16.37 -8.39 -3.38
N VAL A 72 15.15 -8.30 -3.92
CA VAL A 72 14.38 -9.48 -4.33
C VAL A 72 15.08 -10.21 -5.48
N LYS A 73 15.65 -9.48 -6.44
CA LYS A 73 16.41 -10.08 -7.55
C LYS A 73 17.66 -10.80 -7.09
N ASP A 74 18.44 -10.19 -6.20
CA ASP A 74 19.61 -10.81 -5.58
C ASP A 74 19.22 -12.10 -4.85
N TYR A 75 18.16 -12.03 -4.03
CA TYR A 75 17.68 -13.18 -3.25
C TYR A 75 17.15 -14.32 -4.14
N VAL A 76 16.35 -14.01 -5.17
CA VAL A 76 15.85 -15.03 -6.11
C VAL A 76 17.01 -15.66 -6.90
N THR A 77 17.99 -14.85 -7.31
CA THR A 77 19.15 -15.34 -8.06
C THR A 77 20.07 -16.22 -7.22
N LEU A 78 20.11 -15.99 -5.90
CA LEU A 78 20.86 -16.84 -4.96
C LEU A 78 20.31 -18.27 -4.92
N TYR A 79 18.99 -18.44 -4.91
CA TYR A 79 18.33 -19.74 -4.76
C TYR A 79 17.95 -20.41 -6.08
N TYR A 80 17.81 -19.66 -7.16
CA TYR A 80 17.47 -20.18 -8.48
C TYR A 80 18.54 -19.75 -9.50
N ALA A 81 19.33 -20.72 -9.96
CA ALA A 81 20.38 -20.51 -10.94
C ALA A 81 19.81 -20.28 -12.36
N SER A 82 18.63 -20.81 -12.65
CA SER A 82 17.96 -20.69 -13.94
C SER A 82 16.43 -20.68 -13.82
N ASP A 83 15.76 -20.38 -14.93
CA ASP A 83 14.29 -20.39 -15.01
C ASP A 83 13.72 -21.80 -14.90
N GLU A 84 14.47 -22.82 -15.34
CA GLU A 84 14.08 -24.23 -15.20
C GLU A 84 13.92 -24.66 -13.74
N GLU A 85 14.75 -24.13 -12.83
CA GLU A 85 14.65 -24.45 -11.41
C GLU A 85 13.33 -23.93 -10.81
N ILE A 86 12.85 -22.75 -11.24
CA ILE A 86 11.54 -22.20 -10.86
C ILE A 86 10.40 -23.12 -11.32
N VAL A 87 10.46 -23.61 -12.55
CA VAL A 87 9.45 -24.50 -13.12
C VAL A 87 9.45 -25.87 -12.43
N SER A 88 10.63 -26.34 -12.02
CA SER A 88 10.79 -27.65 -11.36
C SER A 88 10.45 -27.65 -9.87
N ASP A 89 10.46 -26.49 -9.22
CA ASP A 89 10.15 -26.34 -7.81
C ASP A 89 8.63 -26.47 -7.57
N SER A 90 8.23 -27.64 -7.10
CA SER A 90 6.81 -27.93 -6.85
C SER A 90 6.21 -27.06 -5.75
N GLU A 91 7.00 -26.59 -4.78
CA GLU A 91 6.48 -25.82 -3.65
C GLU A 91 6.09 -24.41 -4.10
N ILE A 92 6.96 -23.72 -4.83
CA ILE A 92 6.64 -22.37 -5.33
C ILE A 92 5.54 -22.40 -6.40
N GLN A 93 5.52 -23.42 -7.26
CA GLN A 93 4.46 -23.60 -8.25
C GLN A 93 3.11 -23.85 -7.57
N GLN A 94 3.08 -24.68 -6.52
CA GLN A 94 1.83 -24.97 -5.81
C GLN A 94 1.34 -23.77 -5.00
N TRP A 95 2.24 -23.03 -4.34
CA TRP A 95 1.91 -21.77 -3.67
C TRP A 95 1.28 -20.77 -4.63
N TYR A 96 1.88 -20.61 -5.81
CA TYR A 96 1.39 -19.69 -6.83
C TYR A 96 0.04 -20.14 -7.38
N TYR A 97 -0.08 -21.44 -7.70
CA TYR A 97 -1.33 -22.02 -8.15
C TYR A 97 -2.47 -21.81 -7.14
N GLU A 98 -2.23 -22.04 -5.84
CA GLU A 98 -3.24 -21.82 -4.80
C GLU A 98 -3.68 -20.35 -4.75
N ALA A 99 -2.72 -19.41 -4.78
CA ALA A 99 -3.03 -17.98 -4.79
C ALA A 99 -3.97 -17.60 -5.95
N LEU A 100 -3.72 -18.14 -7.15
CA LEU A 100 -4.54 -17.86 -8.32
C LEU A 100 -5.90 -18.58 -8.29
N GLN A 101 -5.90 -19.89 -8.10
CA GLN A 101 -7.09 -20.72 -8.28
C GLN A 101 -8.05 -20.66 -7.09
N VAL A 102 -7.54 -20.42 -5.89
CA VAL A 102 -8.34 -20.30 -4.67
C VAL A 102 -8.50 -18.84 -4.28
N GLY A 103 -7.39 -18.10 -4.20
CA GLY A 103 -7.40 -16.69 -3.78
C GLY A 103 -8.08 -15.75 -4.78
N HIS A 104 -7.84 -15.96 -6.07
CA HIS A 104 -8.41 -15.16 -7.17
C HIS A 104 -9.45 -15.92 -8.00
N SER A 105 -10.12 -16.93 -7.42
CA SER A 105 -11.09 -17.81 -8.12
C SER A 105 -12.16 -17.04 -8.91
N GLY A 106 -12.71 -15.96 -8.36
CA GLY A 106 -13.70 -15.13 -9.07
C GLY A 106 -13.17 -14.44 -10.33
N LEU A 107 -11.88 -14.12 -10.39
CA LEU A 107 -11.23 -13.56 -11.59
C LEU A 107 -10.89 -14.67 -12.61
N VAL A 108 -10.54 -15.86 -12.12
CA VAL A 108 -10.36 -17.06 -12.95
C VAL A 108 -11.66 -17.43 -13.64
N GLU A 109 -12.76 -17.56 -12.88
CA GLU A 109 -14.09 -17.88 -13.42
C GLU A 109 -14.58 -16.83 -14.44
N ALA A 110 -14.27 -15.56 -14.20
CA ALA A 110 -14.62 -14.47 -15.11
C ALA A 110 -13.70 -14.38 -16.36
N GLY A 111 -12.59 -15.10 -16.39
CA GLY A 111 -11.58 -15.00 -17.46
C GLY A 111 -10.87 -13.65 -17.51
N THR A 112 -10.82 -12.91 -16.39
CA THR A 112 -10.23 -11.56 -16.29
C THR A 112 -8.91 -11.53 -15.52
N LEU A 113 -8.42 -12.70 -15.07
CA LEU A 113 -7.16 -12.81 -14.35
C LEU A 113 -5.97 -12.33 -15.21
N GLN A 114 -5.35 -11.21 -14.81
CA GLN A 114 -4.17 -10.62 -15.47
C GLN A 114 -2.95 -10.67 -14.55
N ILE A 115 -2.41 -11.87 -14.35
CA ILE A 115 -1.22 -12.14 -13.53
C ILE A 115 -0.23 -12.97 -14.37
N PRO A 116 1.09 -12.70 -14.36
CA PRO A 116 2.07 -13.44 -15.17
C PRO A 116 2.12 -14.95 -14.87
N GLU A 117 2.61 -15.76 -15.78
CA GLU A 117 3.00 -17.14 -15.46
C GLU A 117 4.28 -17.16 -14.64
N LEU A 118 4.38 -18.07 -13.67
CA LEU A 118 5.57 -18.18 -12.81
C LEU A 118 6.59 -19.14 -13.41
N VAL A 119 7.12 -18.78 -14.58
CA VAL A 119 8.06 -19.64 -15.33
C VAL A 119 9.48 -19.10 -15.42
N THR A 120 9.73 -17.88 -14.95
CA THR A 120 11.06 -17.27 -14.94
C THR A 120 11.40 -16.65 -13.59
N ARG A 121 12.69 -16.45 -13.34
CA ARG A 121 13.19 -15.73 -12.15
C ARG A 121 12.71 -14.29 -12.11
N ASP A 122 12.55 -13.65 -13.28
CA ASP A 122 11.98 -12.31 -13.38
C ASP A 122 10.50 -12.29 -13.00
N ALA A 123 9.73 -13.30 -13.38
CA ALA A 123 8.33 -13.43 -12.99
C ALA A 123 8.20 -13.62 -11.47
N LEU A 124 9.00 -14.51 -10.87
CA LEU A 124 9.02 -14.68 -9.42
C LEU A 124 9.46 -13.41 -8.70
N SER A 125 10.52 -12.76 -9.17
CA SER A 125 11.00 -11.50 -8.60
C SER A 125 9.94 -10.40 -8.65
N LYS A 126 9.21 -10.30 -9.77
CA LYS A 126 8.09 -9.37 -9.91
C LYS A 126 6.99 -9.65 -8.89
N VAL A 127 6.60 -10.92 -8.71
CA VAL A 127 5.57 -11.28 -7.74
C VAL A 127 6.02 -10.93 -6.32
N LEU A 128 7.23 -11.33 -5.94
CA LEU A 128 7.77 -11.11 -4.59
C LEU A 128 7.96 -9.63 -4.28
N VAL A 129 8.46 -8.82 -5.23
CA VAL A 129 8.63 -7.38 -4.98
C VAL A 129 7.29 -6.65 -4.86
N TYR A 130 6.27 -7.09 -5.60
CA TYR A 130 4.92 -6.52 -5.48
C TYR A 130 4.33 -6.82 -4.10
N LEU A 131 4.48 -8.05 -3.60
CA LEU A 131 4.03 -8.42 -2.26
C LEU A 131 4.81 -7.66 -1.18
N LEU A 132 6.14 -7.63 -1.28
CA LEU A 132 7.00 -6.90 -0.35
C LEU A 132 6.59 -5.42 -0.29
N TRP A 133 6.45 -4.75 -1.44
CA TRP A 133 6.02 -3.36 -1.51
C TRP A 133 4.66 -3.12 -0.86
N ASN A 134 3.66 -3.95 -1.19
CA ASN A 134 2.29 -3.75 -0.73
C ASN A 134 2.16 -3.93 0.78
N PHE A 135 2.78 -4.98 1.33
CA PHE A 135 2.71 -5.28 2.75
C PHE A 135 3.57 -4.35 3.60
N SER A 136 4.59 -3.71 3.00
CA SER A 136 5.50 -2.80 3.70
C SER A 136 5.24 -1.32 3.39
N ALA A 137 5.94 -0.77 2.40
CA ALA A 137 6.00 0.66 2.11
C ALA A 137 4.64 1.23 1.70
N GLN A 138 3.88 0.53 0.85
CA GLN A 138 2.56 0.99 0.43
C GLN A 138 1.59 1.02 1.61
N ASN A 139 1.53 -0.05 2.40
CA ASN A 139 0.71 -0.09 3.60
C ASN A 139 1.08 1.03 4.56
N THR A 140 2.38 1.19 4.86
CA THR A 140 2.92 2.27 5.71
C THR A 140 2.45 3.65 5.23
N ALA A 141 2.60 3.92 3.92
CA ALA A 141 2.24 5.19 3.32
C ALA A 141 0.73 5.49 3.33
N MET A 142 -0.10 4.45 3.36
CA MET A 142 -1.56 4.58 3.42
C MET A 142 -2.12 4.60 4.84
N THR A 143 -1.47 3.95 5.80
CA THR A 143 -2.00 3.78 7.16
C THR A 143 -1.46 4.82 8.14
N ARG A 144 -0.15 5.11 8.16
CA ARG A 144 0.44 6.04 9.13
C ARG A 144 -0.14 7.46 9.04
N PRO A 145 -0.39 8.05 7.87
CA PRO A 145 -1.02 9.37 7.82
C PRO A 145 -2.53 9.36 8.11
N SER A 146 -3.14 8.21 8.45
CA SER A 146 -4.61 8.12 8.63
C SER A 146 -5.11 9.14 9.64
N TYR A 147 -4.45 9.28 10.80
CA TYR A 147 -4.93 10.23 11.80
C TYR A 147 -4.74 11.69 11.35
N GLU A 148 -3.63 12.02 10.72
CA GLU A 148 -3.40 13.38 10.20
C GLU A 148 -4.41 13.76 9.11
N ALA A 149 -4.78 12.80 8.26
CA ALA A 149 -5.72 13.05 7.16
C ALA A 149 -7.17 13.17 7.63
N TYR A 150 -7.59 12.37 8.63
CA TYR A 150 -8.99 12.22 9.03
C TYR A 150 -9.32 12.78 10.43
N GLY A 151 -8.31 13.11 11.24
CA GLY A 151 -8.46 13.60 12.61
C GLY A 151 -9.11 14.98 12.71
N PHE A 152 -9.08 15.75 11.62
CA PHE A 152 -9.87 16.96 11.43
C PHE A 152 -11.00 16.69 10.41
N PRO A 153 -12.23 16.36 10.85
CA PRO A 153 -13.30 15.89 9.97
C PRO A 153 -13.60 16.79 8.76
N PRO A 154 -13.59 18.14 8.85
CA PRO A 154 -13.85 18.99 7.70
C PRO A 154 -12.85 18.83 6.55
N ASN A 155 -11.61 18.38 6.82
CA ASN A 155 -10.60 18.15 5.78
C ASN A 155 -10.90 16.91 4.93
N ARG A 156 -11.45 15.86 5.55
CA ARG A 156 -11.72 14.59 4.88
C ARG A 156 -12.95 13.88 5.48
N PRO A 157 -14.16 14.41 5.27
CA PRO A 157 -15.37 13.79 5.81
C PRO A 157 -15.60 12.44 5.13
N THR A 158 -15.81 11.39 5.92
CA THR A 158 -16.10 10.03 5.41
C THR A 158 -17.54 9.87 4.94
N MET A 159 -18.41 10.78 5.37
CA MET A 159 -19.80 10.87 4.92
C MET A 159 -20.33 12.30 4.93
N LEU A 160 -21.40 12.55 4.17
CA LEU A 160 -22.17 13.78 4.22
C LEU A 160 -23.62 13.48 4.58
N GLN A 161 -24.23 14.33 5.42
CA GLN A 161 -25.61 14.16 5.91
C GLN A 161 -26.67 14.79 5.01
N ARG A 162 -26.27 15.63 4.03
CA ARG A 162 -27.20 16.26 3.07
C ARG A 162 -26.67 16.11 1.64
N ALA A 163 -27.59 16.20 0.69
CA ALA A 163 -27.25 16.19 -0.73
C ALA A 163 -26.47 17.46 -1.12
N PRO A 164 -25.57 17.37 -2.12
CA PRO A 164 -24.83 18.53 -2.61
C PRO A 164 -25.74 19.69 -3.05
N PRO A 165 -25.32 20.95 -2.87
CA PRO A 165 -26.09 22.11 -3.29
C PRO A 165 -26.26 22.13 -4.82
N ARG A 166 -27.46 22.47 -5.30
CA ARG A 166 -27.76 22.55 -6.75
C ARG A 166 -27.67 23.96 -7.34
N VAL A 167 -27.55 24.98 -6.49
CA VAL A 167 -27.54 26.39 -6.87
C VAL A 167 -26.30 27.05 -6.28
N LYS A 168 -25.55 27.78 -7.10
CA LYS A 168 -24.38 28.56 -6.65
C LYS A 168 -24.81 29.64 -5.66
N GLY A 169 -24.00 29.89 -4.64
CA GLY A 169 -24.27 30.91 -3.62
C GLY A 169 -25.30 30.51 -2.56
N ALA A 170 -25.86 29.29 -2.62
CA ALA A 170 -26.83 28.81 -1.63
C ALA A 170 -26.18 28.30 -0.32
N CYS A 171 -24.86 28.08 -0.31
CA CYS A 171 -24.15 27.57 0.85
C CYS A 171 -23.83 28.69 1.84
N THR A 172 -24.25 28.49 3.09
CA THR A 172 -23.81 29.25 4.27
C THR A 172 -22.98 28.34 5.18
N GLU A 173 -22.26 28.93 6.15
CA GLU A 173 -21.55 28.17 7.19
C GLU A 173 -22.47 27.18 7.92
N VAL A 174 -23.70 27.59 8.22
CA VAL A 174 -24.71 26.73 8.85
C VAL A 174 -25.00 25.51 7.98
N THR A 175 -25.30 25.71 6.69
CA THR A 175 -25.60 24.58 5.79
C THR A 175 -24.39 23.66 5.56
N PHE A 176 -23.17 24.21 5.63
CA PHE A 176 -21.94 23.43 5.57
C PHE A 176 -21.79 22.54 6.81
N LEU A 177 -22.00 23.08 8.01
CA LEU A 177 -21.92 22.30 9.25
C LEU A 177 -23.02 21.23 9.32
N GLU A 178 -24.22 21.53 8.82
CA GLU A 178 -25.31 20.54 8.70
C GLU A 178 -25.03 19.44 7.68
N MET A 179 -24.09 19.64 6.73
CA MET A 179 -23.65 18.61 5.79
C MET A 179 -22.61 17.68 6.39
N MET A 180 -21.82 18.15 7.36
CA MET A 180 -20.75 17.35 7.97
C MET A 180 -21.31 16.19 8.82
N PRO A 181 -20.51 15.15 9.07
CA PRO A 181 -20.88 14.12 10.05
C PRO A 181 -21.13 14.73 11.42
N ASP A 182 -22.06 14.14 12.18
CA ASP A 182 -22.28 14.51 13.57
C ASP A 182 -21.03 14.25 14.43
N LYS A 183 -21.04 14.79 15.66
CA LYS A 183 -19.90 14.68 16.58
C LYS A 183 -19.56 13.23 16.95
N GLY A 184 -20.55 12.36 17.09
CA GLY A 184 -20.36 10.95 17.45
C GLY A 184 -19.68 10.18 16.32
N THR A 185 -20.19 10.34 15.10
CA THR A 185 -19.58 9.76 13.89
C THR A 185 -18.16 10.31 13.69
N SER A 186 -17.98 11.62 13.79
CA SER A 186 -16.68 12.28 13.68
C SER A 186 -15.67 11.75 14.70
N ALA A 187 -16.06 11.64 15.98
CA ALA A 187 -15.21 11.11 17.03
C ALA A 187 -14.84 9.64 16.79
N THR A 188 -15.79 8.85 16.29
CA THR A 188 -15.58 7.42 15.98
C THR A 188 -14.60 7.25 14.83
N VAL A 189 -14.73 8.04 13.76
CA VAL A 189 -13.77 8.05 12.64
C VAL A 189 -12.39 8.48 13.12
N ALA A 190 -12.28 9.58 13.86
CA ALA A 190 -11.00 10.06 14.38
C ALA A 190 -10.33 9.01 15.28
N GLY A 191 -11.08 8.37 16.19
CA GLY A 191 -10.58 7.30 17.05
C GLY A 191 -10.14 6.05 16.26
N PHE A 192 -10.92 5.64 15.26
CA PHE A 192 -10.56 4.51 14.39
C PHE A 192 -9.28 4.79 13.58
N MET A 193 -9.15 5.99 13.02
CA MET A 193 -7.99 6.40 12.23
C MET A 193 -6.74 6.60 13.09
N HIS A 194 -6.91 7.08 14.33
CA HIS A 194 -5.85 7.11 15.34
C HIS A 194 -5.35 5.70 15.64
N TRP A 195 -6.26 4.78 15.96
CA TRP A 195 -5.92 3.38 16.21
C TRP A 195 -5.17 2.73 15.04
N ARG A 196 -5.62 2.95 13.80
CA ARG A 196 -4.93 2.46 12.57
C ARG A 196 -3.51 3.00 12.43
N SER A 197 -3.35 4.30 12.67
CA SER A 197 -2.05 4.99 12.61
C SER A 197 -1.08 4.43 13.66
N GLU A 198 -1.51 4.38 14.92
CA GLU A 198 -0.73 3.88 16.06
C GLU A 198 -0.32 2.41 15.88
N ARG A 199 -1.26 1.55 15.44
CA ARG A 199 -0.97 0.13 15.19
C ARG A 199 0.15 -0.06 14.18
N THR A 200 0.11 0.67 13.07
CA THR A 200 1.20 0.60 12.09
C THR A 200 2.48 1.20 12.67
N ALA A 201 2.38 2.29 13.42
CA ALA A 201 3.53 3.00 13.94
C ALA A 201 4.32 2.22 15.01
N PHE A 202 3.64 1.43 15.84
CA PHE A 202 4.24 0.89 17.08
C PHE A 202 4.05 -0.61 17.30
N ALA A 203 3.05 -1.25 16.68
CA ALA A 203 2.82 -2.68 16.86
C ALA A 203 3.47 -3.54 15.77
N ALA A 204 3.70 -2.98 14.58
CA ALA A 204 4.33 -3.67 13.47
C ALA A 204 5.86 -3.59 13.57
N PRO A 205 6.60 -4.70 13.37
CA PRO A 205 8.05 -4.63 13.22
C PRO A 205 8.44 -3.77 12.02
N LEU A 206 9.56 -3.04 12.12
CA LEU A 206 10.09 -2.28 10.98
C LEU A 206 10.71 -3.23 9.94
N LEU A 207 10.82 -2.79 8.69
CA LEU A 207 11.58 -3.48 7.64
C LEU A 207 13.07 -3.12 7.80
N GLY A 208 13.69 -3.70 8.82
CA GLY A 208 15.00 -3.27 9.31
C GLY A 208 15.88 -4.41 9.84
N PRO A 209 17.05 -4.07 10.42
CA PRO A 209 18.06 -5.01 10.91
C PRO A 209 17.56 -6.08 11.89
N GLN A 210 16.50 -5.80 12.65
CA GLN A 210 15.87 -6.79 13.53
C GLN A 210 15.29 -8.02 12.81
N MET A 211 15.26 -8.02 11.47
CA MET A 211 14.85 -9.16 10.66
C MET A 211 16.02 -10.09 10.29
N GLU A 212 17.26 -9.75 10.64
CA GLU A 212 18.48 -10.53 10.31
C GLU A 212 18.36 -12.00 10.78
N ASP A 213 17.74 -12.24 11.95
CA ASP A 213 17.56 -13.58 12.52
C ASP A 213 16.68 -14.51 11.64
N HIS A 214 15.95 -13.97 10.65
CA HIS A 214 15.20 -14.77 9.69
C HIS A 214 16.07 -15.37 8.57
N PHE A 215 17.31 -14.89 8.41
CA PHE A 215 18.23 -15.33 7.37
C PHE A 215 19.27 -16.28 7.97
N LEU A 216 18.98 -17.59 7.90
CA LEU A 216 19.88 -18.63 8.40
C LEU A 216 21.06 -18.92 7.47
N ASP A 217 20.90 -18.61 6.19
CA ASP A 217 21.91 -18.74 5.15
C ASP A 217 22.77 -17.45 5.11
N PRO A 218 24.10 -17.54 5.31
CA PRO A 218 24.99 -16.37 5.28
C PRO A 218 24.94 -15.56 3.99
N ASP A 219 24.77 -16.21 2.83
CA ASP A 219 24.72 -15.50 1.54
C ASP A 219 23.40 -14.73 1.39
N ALA A 220 22.32 -15.27 1.96
CA ALA A 220 21.03 -14.60 2.03
C ALA A 220 21.03 -13.43 3.01
N LEU A 221 21.73 -13.58 4.14
CA LEU A 221 21.97 -12.50 5.09
C LEU A 221 22.78 -11.37 4.43
N ASP A 222 23.81 -11.69 3.65
CA ASP A 222 24.58 -10.69 2.88
C ASP A 222 23.71 -9.94 1.84
N CYS A 223 22.78 -10.64 1.18
CA CYS A 223 21.75 -9.98 0.34
C CYS A 223 20.90 -9.00 1.16
N PHE A 224 20.48 -9.40 2.36
CA PHE A 224 19.70 -8.54 3.25
C PHE A 224 20.50 -7.33 3.78
N ASP A 225 21.78 -7.52 4.10
CA ASP A 225 22.67 -6.43 4.55
C ASP A 225 22.90 -5.38 3.47
N ARG A 226 23.05 -5.81 2.20
CA ARG A 226 23.06 -4.89 1.06
C ARG A 226 21.75 -4.12 0.95
N PHE A 227 20.61 -4.78 1.12
CA PHE A 227 19.31 -4.12 1.12
C PHE A 227 19.19 -3.07 2.24
N GLN A 228 19.59 -3.41 3.47
CA GLN A 228 19.62 -2.48 4.60
C GLN A 228 20.55 -1.29 4.35
N THR A 229 21.67 -1.51 3.67
CA THR A 229 22.60 -0.44 3.26
C THR A 229 21.94 0.49 2.24
N SER A 230 21.27 -0.05 1.22
CA SER A 230 20.50 0.74 0.25
C SER A 230 19.41 1.57 0.93
N LEU A 231 18.66 0.98 1.85
CA LEU A 231 17.64 1.70 2.62
C LEU A 231 18.23 2.84 3.46
N LYS A 232 19.40 2.67 4.08
CA LYS A 232 20.09 3.77 4.80
C LYS A 232 20.50 4.93 3.88
N LEU A 233 20.85 4.64 2.62
CA LEU A 233 21.11 5.69 1.63
C LEU A 233 19.82 6.41 1.22
N VAL A 234 18.75 5.66 0.97
CA VAL A 234 17.42 6.21 0.66
C VAL A 234 16.92 7.11 1.79
N GLN A 235 17.07 6.69 3.06
CA GLN A 235 16.74 7.49 4.24
C GLN A 235 17.39 8.89 4.17
N LYS A 236 18.71 8.96 3.95
CA LYS A 236 19.45 10.23 3.88
C LYS A 236 18.97 11.12 2.73
N VAL A 237 18.63 10.54 1.59
CA VAL A 237 18.08 11.28 0.44
C VAL A 237 16.74 11.90 0.80
N ILE A 238 15.84 11.15 1.43
CA ILE A 238 14.51 11.62 1.81
C ILE A 238 14.60 12.68 2.92
N GLU A 239 15.46 12.50 3.92
CA GLU A 239 15.73 13.51 4.96
C GLU A 239 16.20 14.83 4.34
N GLY A 240 17.19 14.78 3.44
CA GLY A 240 17.67 15.97 2.75
C GLY A 240 16.63 16.64 1.84
N ARG A 241 15.64 15.87 1.32
CA ARG A 241 14.47 16.44 0.63
C ARG A 241 13.50 17.10 1.61
N ASN A 242 13.24 16.47 2.75
CA ASN A 242 12.35 16.97 3.78
C ASN A 242 12.82 18.31 4.37
N ASP A 243 14.13 18.52 4.50
CA ASP A 243 14.70 19.81 4.92
C ASP A 243 14.36 20.98 4.00
N ARG A 244 13.95 20.70 2.75
CA ARG A 244 13.63 21.70 1.72
C ARG A 244 12.14 21.83 1.44
N ARG A 245 11.31 20.93 1.97
CA ARG A 245 9.86 20.93 1.77
C ARG A 245 9.19 21.87 2.76
N GLY A 246 8.10 22.52 2.33
CA GLY A 246 7.27 23.33 3.25
C GLY A 246 6.61 22.49 4.35
N ALA A 247 6.32 21.21 4.05
CA ALA A 247 5.91 20.20 5.01
C ALA A 247 6.67 18.89 4.71
N PRO A 248 7.37 18.30 5.68
CA PRO A 248 8.05 17.01 5.50
C PRO A 248 7.06 15.90 5.12
N TYR A 249 7.47 15.04 4.20
CA TYR A 249 6.77 13.80 3.88
C TYR A 249 7.55 12.62 4.48
N MET A 250 7.00 12.05 5.55
CA MET A 250 7.71 11.09 6.40
C MET A 250 7.41 9.63 6.04
N TRP A 251 6.33 9.38 5.30
CA TRP A 251 5.72 8.04 5.20
C TRP A 251 6.45 7.04 4.30
N MET A 252 7.48 7.50 3.59
CA MET A 252 8.40 6.66 2.81
C MET A 252 9.81 6.64 3.40
N LEU A 253 10.04 7.22 4.58
CA LEU A 253 11.31 7.06 5.28
C LEU A 253 11.50 5.58 5.63
N PRO A 254 12.61 4.93 5.22
CA PRO A 254 12.87 3.53 5.56
C PRO A 254 12.77 3.21 7.05
N SER A 255 13.13 4.16 7.93
CA SER A 255 12.97 4.00 9.39
C SER A 255 11.52 3.92 9.88
N MET A 256 10.55 4.19 9.01
CA MET A 256 9.11 4.15 9.32
C MET A 256 8.36 3.02 8.60
N ILE A 257 9.01 2.33 7.67
CA ILE A 257 8.42 1.24 6.88
C ILE A 257 8.36 -0.03 7.72
N THR A 258 7.20 -0.67 7.75
CA THR A 258 6.93 -1.90 8.52
C THR A 258 7.02 -3.16 7.67
N THR A 259 7.21 -4.34 8.26
CA THR A 259 7.35 -5.62 7.51
C THR A 259 6.04 -6.24 7.04
N GLY A 260 4.89 -5.76 7.53
CA GLY A 260 3.61 -6.35 7.17
C GLY A 260 2.37 -5.54 7.53
N LEU A 261 1.22 -6.11 7.17
CA LEU A 261 -0.10 -5.60 7.54
C LEU A 261 -0.38 -5.96 9.00
N VAL A 262 -0.53 -4.95 9.86
CA VAL A 262 -1.06 -5.13 11.21
C VAL A 262 -2.50 -4.61 11.21
N HIS A 263 -3.46 -5.52 11.19
CA HIS A 263 -4.90 -5.25 11.29
C HIS A 263 -5.43 -5.81 12.62
#